data_AF-A0A951VEN7-F1
#
_entry.id   AF-A0A951VEN7-F1
#
_cell.length_a   1.000
_cell.length_b   1.000
_cell.length_c   1.000
_cell.angle_alpha   90.00
_cell.angle_beta   90.00
_cell.angle_gamma   90.00
#
_symmetry.space_group_name_H-M   'P 1'
#
loop_
_entity.id
_entity.type
_entity.pdbx_description
1 polymer ?
#
loop_
_entity_poly.entity_id
_entity_poly.type
_entity_poly.pdbx_seq_one_letter_code
_entity_poly.pdbx_strand_id
1 'polypeptide(L)'
;MKVVFLAFFALVSTALFAQPKANDYAKFSTENFDFGKIKQGVPVTATFTVTNISKEPLIIEQAAPSCGCTVSDYTKEPIAPGKTGTIKAVFNAAALGPINKTITVKFANAQDVKFVKLSGEVLDAAAYGKIKNDKSQKNG
;
A
#
# COMPACT_ATOMS: atom_id res chain seq x y z
N MET A 1 30.62 60.80 20.18
CA MET A 1 30.54 59.61 19.31
C MET A 1 30.48 58.36 20.20
N LYS A 2 29.31 57.72 20.29
CA LYS A 2 29.13 56.38 20.88
C LYS A 2 27.86 55.82 20.25
N VAL A 3 28.03 55.29 19.04
CA VAL A 3 26.99 54.62 18.27
C VAL A 3 26.58 53.35 19.01
N VAL A 4 25.31 53.30 19.38
CA VAL A 4 24.64 52.16 19.99
C VAL A 4 24.50 51.07 18.93
N PHE A 5 25.25 49.97 19.07
CA PHE A 5 25.05 48.76 18.28
C PHE A 5 23.96 47.90 18.92
N LEU A 6 22.70 48.25 18.64
CA LEU A 6 21.56 47.34 18.84
C LEU A 6 21.57 46.33 17.69
N ALA A 7 22.20 45.17 17.92
CA ALA A 7 22.12 44.03 17.01
C ALA A 7 20.69 43.48 17.03
N PHE A 8 19.90 43.90 16.04
CA PHE A 8 18.57 43.38 15.76
C PHE A 8 18.73 41.96 15.18
N PHE A 9 18.72 40.95 16.05
CA PHE A 9 18.72 39.55 15.65
C PHE A 9 17.36 39.26 15.01
N ALA A 10 17.28 39.36 13.69
CA ALA A 10 16.08 39.04 12.92
C ALA A 10 15.74 37.55 13.12
N LEU A 11 14.81 37.28 14.03
CA LEU A 11 14.21 35.97 14.20
C LEU A 11 13.38 35.69 12.95
N VAL A 12 14.00 35.06 11.94
CA VAL A 12 13.29 34.54 10.78
C VAL A 12 12.46 33.36 11.28
N SER A 13 11.23 33.63 11.69
CA SER A 13 10.21 32.63 11.96
C SER A 13 9.85 31.94 10.65
N THR A 14 10.57 30.87 10.30
CA THR A 14 10.15 29.99 9.22
C THR A 14 8.86 29.31 9.64
N ALA A 15 7.74 29.69 9.03
CA ALA A 15 6.49 28.97 9.17
C ALA A 15 6.71 27.52 8.68
N LEU A 16 6.62 26.56 9.61
CA LEU A 16 6.59 25.15 9.29
C LEU A 16 5.21 24.83 8.69
N PHE A 17 5.09 24.96 7.37
CA PHE A 17 3.93 24.42 6.67
C PHE A 17 3.97 22.89 6.82
N ALA A 18 2.93 22.32 7.44
CA ALA A 18 2.79 20.88 7.56
C ALA A 18 2.74 20.27 6.16
N GLN A 19 3.67 19.36 5.86
CA GLN A 19 3.72 18.67 4.57
C GLN A 19 2.46 17.79 4.41
N PRO A 20 1.77 17.82 3.26
CA PRO A 20 0.59 17.00 3.02
C PRO A 20 0.94 15.50 3.12
N LYS A 21 0.26 14.77 4.02
CA LYS A 21 0.49 13.34 4.23
C LYS A 21 -0.54 12.51 3.48
N ALA A 22 -0.16 11.35 2.96
CA ALA A 22 -1.03 10.45 2.23
C ALA A 22 -2.22 9.98 3.09
N ASN A 23 -2.05 9.90 4.41
CA ASN A 23 -3.14 9.60 5.36
C ASN A 23 -4.24 10.67 5.40
N ASP A 24 -3.96 11.91 5.00
CA ASP A 24 -4.94 12.99 4.95
C ASP A 24 -5.84 12.89 3.70
N TYR A 25 -5.40 12.13 2.69
CA TYR A 25 -6.10 11.99 1.41
C TYR A 25 -6.66 10.60 1.15
N ALA A 26 -5.96 9.56 1.57
CA ALA A 26 -6.21 8.19 1.13
C ALA A 26 -6.41 7.23 2.31
N LYS A 27 -7.54 6.53 2.31
CA LYS A 27 -7.83 5.44 3.25
C LYS A 27 -7.98 4.11 2.50
N PHE A 28 -7.16 3.12 2.85
CA PHE A 28 -7.34 1.77 2.31
C PHE A 28 -8.38 1.00 3.12
N SER A 29 -9.17 0.15 2.46
CA SER A 29 -10.09 -0.77 3.15
C SER A 29 -9.33 -1.82 3.96
N THR A 30 -8.16 -2.23 3.48
CA THR A 30 -7.19 -3.06 4.19
C THR A 30 -5.79 -2.70 3.72
N GLU A 31 -4.83 -2.69 4.63
CA GLU A 31 -3.41 -2.49 4.31
C GLU A 31 -2.64 -3.82 4.26
N ASN A 32 -3.28 -4.94 4.61
CA ASN A 32 -2.72 -6.28 4.46
C ASN A 32 -3.73 -7.22 3.81
N PHE A 33 -3.34 -7.85 2.70
CA PHE A 33 -4.10 -8.92 2.07
C PHE A 33 -3.42 -10.26 2.37
N ASP A 34 -4.06 -11.07 3.20
CA ASP A 34 -3.55 -12.40 3.54
C ASP A 34 -4.13 -13.46 2.60
N PHE A 35 -3.27 -14.10 1.83
CA PHE A 35 -3.65 -15.23 0.99
C PHE A 35 -3.82 -16.52 1.80
N GLY A 36 -3.40 -16.52 3.07
CA GLY A 36 -3.27 -17.73 3.86
C GLY A 36 -2.28 -18.69 3.22
N LYS A 37 -2.62 -19.98 3.20
CA LYS A 37 -1.77 -21.02 2.63
C LYS A 37 -2.17 -21.25 1.17
N ILE A 38 -1.22 -21.06 0.25
CA ILE A 38 -1.42 -21.20 -1.20
C ILE A 38 -0.48 -22.24 -1.80
N LYS A 39 -0.82 -22.75 -2.98
CA LYS A 39 -0.02 -23.76 -3.69
C LYS A 39 1.09 -23.09 -4.51
N GLN A 40 2.29 -23.67 -4.47
CA GLN A 40 3.41 -23.27 -5.32
C GLN A 40 3.04 -23.29 -6.80
N GLY A 41 3.49 -22.26 -7.53
CA GLY A 41 3.32 -22.13 -8.97
C GLY A 41 1.90 -21.76 -9.41
N VAL A 42 0.98 -21.48 -8.48
CA VAL A 42 -0.37 -21.00 -8.77
C VAL A 42 -0.46 -19.51 -8.45
N PRO A 43 -0.54 -18.63 -9.45
CA PRO A 43 -0.67 -17.21 -9.21
C PRO A 43 -1.96 -16.86 -8.46
N VAL A 44 -1.88 -15.87 -7.58
CA VAL A 44 -3.01 -15.35 -6.81
C VAL A 44 -3.08 -13.83 -6.93
N THR A 45 -4.28 -13.28 -6.81
CA THR A 45 -4.55 -11.84 -7.00
C THR A 45 -5.05 -11.21 -5.72
N ALA A 46 -4.48 -10.05 -5.35
CA ALA A 46 -5.02 -9.15 -4.33
C ALA A 46 -5.54 -7.88 -4.98
N THR A 47 -6.67 -7.40 -4.47
CA THR A 47 -7.25 -6.10 -4.85
C THR A 47 -7.33 -5.22 -3.62
N PHE A 48 -6.64 -4.09 -3.64
CA PHE A 48 -6.72 -3.07 -2.60
C PHE A 48 -7.67 -1.97 -3.06
N THR A 49 -8.67 -1.67 -2.25
CA THR A 49 -9.57 -0.53 -2.46
C THR A 49 -9.06 0.66 -1.66
N VAL A 50 -8.87 1.79 -2.34
CA VAL A 50 -8.51 3.07 -1.73
C VAL A 50 -9.66 4.04 -1.88
N THR A 51 -10.04 4.68 -0.77
CA THR A 51 -11.06 5.73 -0.73
C THR A 51 -10.37 7.09 -0.62
N ASN A 52 -10.78 8.04 -1.46
CA ASN A 52 -10.41 9.44 -1.28
C ASN A 52 -11.22 10.05 -0.14
N ILE A 53 -10.56 10.42 0.95
CA ILE A 53 -11.17 11.02 2.14
C ILE A 53 -10.94 12.53 2.23
N SER A 54 -10.24 13.13 1.24
CA SER A 54 -10.01 14.57 1.16
C SER A 54 -11.11 15.29 0.38
N LYS A 55 -10.94 16.61 0.24
CA LYS A 55 -11.79 17.50 -0.56
C LYS A 55 -11.28 17.71 -1.99
N GLU A 56 -10.09 17.21 -2.30
CA GLU A 56 -9.45 17.35 -3.62
C GLU A 56 -9.46 16.01 -4.35
N PRO A 57 -9.39 15.97 -5.69
CA PRO A 57 -9.20 14.71 -6.42
C PRO A 57 -7.89 14.02 -6.01
N LEU A 58 -7.95 12.71 -5.76
CA LEU A 58 -6.80 11.89 -5.41
C LEU A 58 -6.27 11.16 -6.64
N ILE A 59 -4.98 11.32 -6.95
CA ILE A 59 -4.34 10.64 -8.07
C ILE A 59 -3.31 9.64 -7.53
N ILE A 60 -3.43 8.38 -7.92
CA ILE A 60 -2.40 7.36 -7.70
C ILE A 60 -1.31 7.59 -8.75
N GLU A 61 -0.21 8.21 -8.35
CA GLU A 61 0.92 8.48 -9.25
C GLU A 61 1.63 7.17 -9.60
N GLN A 62 1.88 6.33 -8.59
CA GLN A 62 2.62 5.09 -8.76
C GLN A 62 2.14 4.02 -7.78
N ALA A 63 2.07 2.79 -8.26
CA ALA A 63 1.94 1.58 -7.44
C ALA A 63 3.09 0.64 -7.78
N ALA A 64 4.13 0.62 -6.95
CA ALA A 64 5.38 -0.09 -7.17
C ALA A 64 5.45 -1.37 -6.31
N PRO A 65 5.46 -2.57 -6.91
CA PRO A 65 5.59 -3.81 -6.17
C PRO A 65 7.05 -4.07 -5.72
N SER A 66 7.20 -4.73 -4.58
CA SER A 66 8.45 -5.41 -4.19
C SER A 66 8.74 -6.62 -5.09
N CYS A 67 9.98 -7.10 -5.15
CA CYS A 67 10.37 -8.21 -6.03
C CYS A 67 9.48 -9.46 -5.84
N GLY A 68 8.97 -10.03 -6.95
CA GLY A 68 8.16 -11.26 -6.95
C GLY A 68 6.64 -11.05 -6.89
N CYS A 69 6.14 -9.82 -6.83
CA CYS A 69 4.76 -9.49 -7.21
C CYS A 69 4.77 -8.50 -8.39
N THR A 70 3.67 -8.46 -9.15
CA THR A 70 3.45 -7.51 -10.25
C THR A 70 2.17 -6.74 -9.97
N VAL A 71 2.19 -5.42 -10.13
CA VAL A 71 0.95 -4.63 -10.17
C VAL A 71 0.39 -4.76 -11.58
N SER A 72 -0.74 -5.44 -11.72
CA SER A 72 -1.36 -5.68 -13.03
C SER A 72 -2.19 -4.50 -13.50
N ASP A 73 -2.82 -3.78 -12.56
CA ASP A 73 -3.69 -2.65 -12.87
C ASP A 73 -3.88 -1.75 -11.64
N TYR A 74 -4.18 -0.47 -11.85
CA TYR A 74 -4.65 0.44 -10.82
C TYR A 74 -5.40 1.62 -11.44
N THR A 75 -6.30 2.24 -10.67
CA THR A 75 -7.07 3.42 -11.12
C THR A 75 -6.12 4.56 -11.53
N LYS A 76 -6.11 4.90 -12.83
CA LYS A 76 -5.29 5.97 -13.41
C LYS A 76 -6.00 7.32 -13.43
N GLU A 77 -7.33 7.29 -13.40
CA GLU A 77 -8.15 8.49 -13.37
C GLU A 77 -8.16 9.11 -11.97
N PRO A 78 -8.34 10.45 -11.86
CA PRO A 78 -8.51 11.09 -10.57
C PRO A 78 -9.72 10.53 -9.81
N ILE A 79 -9.50 10.11 -8.57
CA ILE A 79 -10.54 9.61 -7.67
C ILE A 79 -11.19 10.83 -7.00
N ALA A 80 -12.45 11.12 -7.34
CA ALA A 80 -13.17 12.24 -6.75
C ALA A 80 -13.37 12.09 -5.21
N PRO A 81 -13.60 13.19 -4.47
CA PRO A 81 -13.90 13.15 -3.03
C PRO A 81 -14.97 12.13 -2.67
N GLY A 82 -14.69 11.29 -1.67
CA GLY A 82 -15.59 10.22 -1.20
C GLY A 82 -15.73 9.03 -2.14
N LYS A 83 -15.05 9.00 -3.30
CA LYS A 83 -15.05 7.88 -4.23
C LYS A 83 -13.88 6.93 -3.97
N THR A 84 -13.97 5.76 -4.59
CA THR A 84 -13.00 4.69 -4.47
C THR A 84 -12.26 4.44 -5.77
N GLY A 85 -11.00 4.05 -5.66
CA GLY A 85 -10.19 3.45 -6.71
C GLY A 85 -9.64 2.10 -6.25
N THR A 86 -8.96 1.41 -7.15
CA THR A 86 -8.43 0.06 -6.91
C THR A 86 -6.98 -0.07 -7.35
N ILE A 87 -6.26 -0.97 -6.68
CA ILE A 87 -4.92 -1.42 -7.05
C ILE A 87 -4.96 -2.95 -7.07
N LYS A 88 -4.72 -3.54 -8.25
CA LYS A 88 -4.73 -4.99 -8.46
C LYS A 88 -3.30 -5.50 -8.60
N ALA A 89 -2.93 -6.44 -7.76
CA ALA A 89 -1.60 -7.05 -7.75
C ALA A 89 -1.68 -8.57 -7.86
N VAL A 90 -0.77 -9.13 -8.64
CA VAL A 90 -0.63 -10.58 -8.86
C VAL A 90 0.66 -11.06 -8.23
N PHE A 91 0.57 -12.07 -7.38
CA PHE A 91 1.71 -12.79 -6.80
C PHE A 91 1.84 -14.14 -7.50
N ASN A 92 3.04 -14.48 -7.99
CA ASN A 92 3.24 -15.66 -8.83
C ASN A 92 3.43 -16.98 -8.05
N ALA A 93 3.66 -16.91 -6.73
CA ALA A 93 3.90 -18.06 -5.86
C ALA A 93 5.02 -19.01 -6.35
N ALA A 94 6.08 -18.49 -6.98
CA ALA A 94 7.16 -19.32 -7.51
C ALA A 94 8.03 -19.97 -6.41
N ALA A 95 8.34 -19.21 -5.35
CA ALA A 95 9.16 -19.66 -4.23
C ALA A 95 8.28 -20.18 -3.07
N LEU A 96 8.75 -21.26 -2.43
CA LEU A 96 8.14 -21.81 -1.21
C LEU A 96 8.42 -20.91 0.00
N GLY A 97 7.56 -21.01 1.02
CA GLY A 97 7.74 -20.35 2.32
C GLY A 97 6.88 -19.08 2.51
N PRO A 98 7.21 -18.24 3.50
CA PRO A 98 6.36 -17.12 3.90
C PRO A 98 6.32 -16.03 2.84
N ILE A 99 5.11 -15.49 2.61
CA ILE A 99 4.87 -14.33 1.75
C ILE A 99 4.94 -13.09 2.63
N ASN A 100 5.88 -12.20 2.33
CA ASN A 100 6.00 -10.87 2.94
C ASN A 100 6.36 -9.88 1.84
N LYS A 101 5.37 -9.48 1.05
CA LYS A 101 5.57 -8.56 -0.07
C LYS A 101 4.87 -7.24 0.20
N THR A 102 5.45 -6.17 -0.29
CA THR A 102 4.94 -4.81 -0.10
C THR A 102 4.72 -4.18 -1.47
N ILE A 103 3.66 -3.38 -1.57
CA ILE A 103 3.42 -2.47 -2.70
C ILE A 103 3.46 -1.06 -2.14
N THR A 104 4.36 -0.26 -2.68
CA THR A 104 4.49 1.16 -2.36
C THR A 104 3.55 1.95 -3.25
N VAL A 105 2.68 2.76 -2.63
CA VAL A 105 1.70 3.58 -3.33
C VAL A 105 2.05 5.04 -3.10
N LYS A 106 2.37 5.75 -4.19
CA LYS A 106 2.62 7.19 -4.20
C LYS A 106 1.39 7.92 -4.75
N PHE A 107 0.99 8.98 -4.07
CA PHE A 107 -0.08 9.86 -4.54
C PHE A 107 0.51 11.21 -4.96
N ALA A 108 -0.08 11.84 -5.97
CA ALA A 108 0.42 13.13 -6.48
C ALA A 108 0.34 14.26 -5.45
N ASN A 109 -0.66 14.20 -4.55
CA ASN A 109 -0.96 15.25 -3.56
C ASN A 109 -0.27 15.02 -2.21
N ALA A 110 0.56 13.98 -2.06
CA ALA A 110 1.22 13.63 -0.80
C ALA A 110 2.73 13.51 -0.99
N GLN A 111 3.50 13.96 0.01
CA GLN A 111 4.96 13.82 -0.04
C GLN A 111 5.46 12.45 0.41
N ASP A 112 4.74 11.81 1.33
CA ASP A 112 5.01 10.45 1.78
C ASP A 112 4.30 9.42 0.91
N VAL A 113 4.68 8.16 1.10
CA VAL A 113 4.11 7.00 0.41
C VAL A 113 3.31 6.15 1.38
N LYS A 114 2.29 5.46 0.87
CA LYS A 114 1.63 4.38 1.58
C LYS A 114 2.20 3.03 1.22
N PHE A 115 2.02 2.08 2.14
CA PHE A 115 2.39 0.70 1.92
C PHE A 115 1.16 -0.18 2.10
N VAL A 116 0.94 -1.07 1.15
CA VAL A 116 0.03 -2.19 1.32
C VAL A 116 0.81 -3.50 1.21
N LYS A 117 0.40 -4.51 1.97
CA LYS A 117 1.15 -5.74 2.18
C LYS A 117 0.38 -6.95 1.64
N LEU A 118 1.12 -7.91 1.14
CA LEU A 118 0.67 -9.24 0.80
C LEU A 118 1.31 -10.21 1.79
N SER A 119 0.49 -10.99 2.47
CA SER A 119 0.95 -12.02 3.42
C SER A 119 0.41 -13.41 3.06
N GLY A 120 0.97 -14.42 3.71
CA GLY A 120 0.58 -15.81 3.55
C GLY A 120 1.77 -16.76 3.55
N GLU A 121 1.57 -17.96 3.02
CA GLU A 121 2.59 -19.01 2.95
C GLU A 121 2.40 -19.85 1.67
N VAL A 122 3.47 -20.03 0.91
CA VAL A 122 3.50 -20.90 -0.27
C VAL A 122 3.93 -22.29 0.15
N LEU A 123 3.08 -23.27 -0.10
CA LEU A 123 3.31 -24.68 0.18
C LEU A 123 3.54 -25.47 -1.10
N ASP A 124 4.33 -26.54 -0.98
CA ASP A 124 4.42 -27.54 -2.04
C ASP A 124 3.07 -28.25 -2.22
N ALA A 125 2.94 -29.00 -3.32
CA ALA A 125 1.70 -29.67 -3.67
C ALA A 125 1.24 -30.69 -2.60
N ALA A 126 2.16 -31.38 -1.93
CA ALA A 126 1.84 -32.41 -0.95
C ALA A 126 1.35 -31.79 0.36
N ALA A 127 2.06 -30.77 0.86
CA ALA A 127 1.68 -30.02 2.06
C ALA A 127 0.34 -29.29 1.85
N TYR A 128 0.14 -28.66 0.68
CA TYR A 128 -1.13 -28.00 0.37
C TYR A 128 -2.31 -28.99 0.31
N GLY A 129 -2.11 -30.17 -0.28
CA GLY A 129 -3.13 -31.21 -0.37
C GLY A 129 -3.65 -31.68 0.99
N LYS A 130 -2.77 -31.85 1.98
CA LYS A 130 -3.14 -32.24 3.35
C LYS A 130 -4.10 -31.22 4.01
N ILE A 131 -3.82 -29.93 3.83
CA ILE A 131 -4.62 -28.85 4.44
C ILE A 131 -5.98 -28.69 3.75
N LYS A 132 -6.04 -28.86 2.42
CA LYS A 132 -7.31 -28.81 1.69
C LYS A 132 -8.25 -29.93 2.14
N ASN A 133 -7.71 -31.13 2.36
CA ASN A 133 -8.49 -32.29 2.77
C ASN A 133 -9.02 -32.16 4.22
N ASP A 134 -8.24 -31.60 5.14
CA ASP A 134 -8.67 -31.33 6.53
C ASP A 134 -9.80 -30.28 6.60
N LYS A 135 -9.70 -29.19 5.82
CA LYS A 135 -10.80 -28.19 5.72
C LYS A 135 -12.09 -28.76 5.13
N SER A 136 -12.00 -29.80 4.28
CA SER A 136 -13.17 -30.46 3.70
C SER A 136 -13.87 -31.42 4.67
N GLN A 137 -13.19 -31.87 5.73
CA GLN A 137 -13.73 -32.83 6.70
C GLN A 137 -14.42 -32.18 7.91
N LYS A 138 -14.25 -30.86 8.10
CA LYS A 138 -14.88 -30.09 9.20
C LYS A 138 -16.21 -29.42 8.86
N ASN A 139 -16.70 -29.57 7.62
CA ASN A 139 -17.98 -29.03 7.16
C ASN A 139 -18.99 -30.13 6.78
N GLY A 140 -18.79 -31.35 7.29
CA GLY A 140 -19.69 -32.50 7.11
C GLY A 140 -20.39 -32.86 8.40
#